data_AF-A0A814R1D6-F1
#
_entry.id   AF-A0A814R1D6-F1
#
_cell.length_a   1.000
_cell.length_b   1.000
_cell.length_c   1.000
_cell.angle_alpha   90.00
_cell.angle_beta   90.00
_cell.angle_gamma   90.00
#
_symmetry.space_group_name_H-M   'P 1'
#
loop_
_entity.id
_entity.type
_entity.pdbx_description
1 polymer ?
#
loop_
_entity_poly.entity_id
_entity_poly.type
_entity_poly.pdbx_seq_one_letter_code
_entity_poly.pdbx_strand_id
1 'polypeptide(L)'
;MEYTSPSNHVFVSYPQPQLTILSIRSHTDGHTLFGTRLKRFLLENNLPISLDHLVPFESILPDVTQKQLLQDTYQQTHGEGYVIEIIQPDQRSYLVKIKTQKYFMVYGDGGSENSPRSLFEAIINGNADDLAALFNDDTETLKRIDEMEKKIKPKYYRMIELVEQFYQKNKHLSKRDFVRSIKMTEDMKIYLPLLTTLYEGKENDYKVFAMKHAKDLFGIGGEGNQRTTTVNQDKLE
;
A
#
# COMPACT_ATOMS: atom_id res chain seq x y z
N MET A 1 -3.51 -1.23 17.77
CA MET A 1 -4.95 -1.47 17.50
C MET A 1 -5.17 -1.28 16.01
N GLU A 2 -6.24 -1.86 15.47
CA GLU A 2 -6.66 -1.71 14.07
C GLU A 2 -8.05 -1.08 14.02
N TYR A 3 -8.24 -0.02 13.24
CA TYR A 3 -9.55 0.58 13.01
C TYR A 3 -10.10 0.13 11.66
N THR A 4 -11.19 -0.62 11.68
CA THR A 4 -11.83 -1.15 10.47
C THR A 4 -13.21 -0.53 10.30
N SER A 5 -13.62 -0.18 9.09
CA SER A 5 -14.97 0.34 8.82
C SER A 5 -15.32 0.22 7.34
N PRO A 6 -16.61 0.29 6.96
CA PRO A 6 -17.01 0.35 5.54
C PRO A 6 -16.36 1.51 4.79
N SER A 7 -16.18 2.66 5.45
CA SER A 7 -15.55 3.85 4.90
C SER A 7 -14.01 3.82 4.96
N ASN A 8 -13.42 2.88 5.70
CA ASN A 8 -11.97 2.65 5.79
C ASN A 8 -11.63 1.31 5.13
N HIS A 9 -12.14 1.12 3.91
CA HIS A 9 -11.95 -0.11 3.17
C HIS A 9 -10.56 -0.15 2.54
N VAL A 10 -9.72 -1.07 3.02
CA VAL A 10 -8.47 -1.44 2.36
C VAL A 10 -8.74 -2.66 1.50
N PHE A 11 -8.72 -3.86 2.08
CA PHE A 11 -8.89 -5.14 1.37
C PHE A 11 -10.16 -5.90 1.78
N VAL A 12 -10.27 -6.17 3.07
CA VAL A 12 -11.40 -6.90 3.65
C VAL A 12 -12.52 -5.90 3.87
N SER A 13 -13.71 -6.25 3.40
CA SER A 13 -14.90 -5.45 3.67
C SER A 13 -15.39 -5.69 5.09
N TYR A 14 -15.45 -4.62 5.88
CA TYR A 14 -15.99 -4.65 7.23
C TYR A 14 -17.39 -4.02 7.25
N PRO A 15 -18.40 -4.66 7.85
CA PRO A 15 -19.78 -4.18 7.79
C PRO A 15 -20.05 -2.98 8.71
N GLN A 16 -19.24 -2.79 9.75
CA GLN A 16 -19.39 -1.71 10.73
C GLN A 16 -18.04 -1.18 11.21
N PRO A 17 -17.97 0.09 11.68
CA PRO A 17 -16.79 0.61 12.36
C PRO A 17 -16.46 -0.17 13.63
N GLN A 18 -15.21 -0.63 13.76
CA GLN A 18 -14.72 -1.33 14.94
C GLN A 18 -13.26 -0.97 15.22
N LEU A 19 -12.90 -0.98 16.51
CA LEU A 19 -11.52 -0.91 16.96
C LEU A 19 -11.12 -2.26 17.55
N THR A 20 -10.05 -2.85 17.03
CA THR A 20 -9.55 -4.17 17.44
C THR A 20 -8.18 -4.03 18.10
N ILE A 21 -8.02 -4.61 19.29
CA ILE A 21 -6.76 -4.63 20.03
C ILE A 21 -5.87 -5.74 19.47
N LEU A 22 -4.72 -5.34 18.91
CA LEU A 22 -3.73 -6.27 18.34
C LEU A 22 -2.64 -6.66 19.35
N SER A 23 -2.20 -5.70 20.15
CA SER A 23 -1.09 -5.83 21.08
C SER A 23 -1.11 -4.71 22.12
N ILE A 24 -0.41 -4.93 23.24
CA ILE A 24 -0.06 -3.88 24.21
C ILE A 24 1.46 -3.86 24.34
N ARG A 25 2.06 -2.68 24.20
CA ARG A 25 3.51 -2.47 24.35
C ARG A 25 3.80 -1.59 25.55
N SER A 26 4.68 -2.06 26.42
CA SER A 26 5.20 -1.28 27.54
C SER A 26 6.09 -0.15 27.03
N HIS A 27 5.90 1.05 27.56
CA HIS A 27 6.74 2.21 27.24
C HIS A 27 8.07 2.21 28.02
N THR A 28 8.17 1.44 29.11
CA THR A 28 9.36 1.44 29.97
C THR A 28 10.47 0.56 29.40
N ASP A 29 10.12 -0.60 28.84
CA ASP A 29 11.07 -1.62 28.37
C ASP A 29 10.82 -2.06 26.92
N GLY A 30 9.74 -1.59 26.29
CA GLY A 30 9.38 -1.95 24.93
C GLY A 30 8.84 -3.37 24.76
N HIS A 31 8.66 -4.15 25.84
CA HIS A 31 8.09 -5.49 25.78
C HIS A 31 6.64 -5.42 25.28
N THR A 32 6.29 -6.32 24.37
CA THR A 32 4.97 -6.35 23.73
C THR A 32 4.25 -7.67 24.05
N LEU A 33 2.99 -7.56 24.41
CA LEU A 33 2.10 -8.68 24.68
C LEU A 33 1.21 -8.94 23.47
N PHE A 34 1.13 -10.21 23.05
CA PHE A 34 0.28 -10.71 21.98
C PHE A 34 -0.48 -11.96 22.44
N GLY A 35 -1.53 -12.31 21.70
CA GLY A 35 -2.25 -13.59 21.84
C GLY A 35 -2.57 -13.98 23.28
N THR A 36 -2.16 -15.18 23.68
CA THR A 36 -2.41 -15.72 25.03
C THR A 36 -1.86 -14.84 26.14
N ARG A 37 -0.68 -14.24 25.96
CA ARG A 37 -0.06 -13.37 26.97
C ARG A 37 -0.85 -12.09 27.17
N LEU A 38 -1.34 -11.49 26.08
CA LEU A 38 -2.22 -10.33 26.14
C LEU A 38 -3.57 -10.67 26.75
N LYS A 39 -4.21 -11.76 26.31
CA LYS A 39 -5.49 -12.21 26.87
C LYS A 39 -5.41 -12.41 28.38
N ARG A 40 -4.36 -13.08 28.85
CA ARG A 40 -4.10 -13.30 30.29
C ARG A 40 -3.95 -11.98 31.03
N PHE A 41 -3.12 -11.05 30.51
CA PHE A 41 -2.94 -9.73 31.10
C PHE A 41 -4.27 -8.97 31.24
N LEU A 42 -5.12 -8.98 30.21
CA LEU A 42 -6.41 -8.30 30.26
C LEU A 42 -7.37 -8.92 31.30
N LEU A 43 -7.37 -10.25 31.44
CA LEU A 43 -8.16 -10.96 32.44
C LEU A 43 -7.67 -10.66 33.88
N GLU A 44 -6.37 -10.76 34.12
CA GLU A 44 -5.76 -10.52 35.43
C GLU A 44 -5.94 -9.08 35.91
N ASN A 45 -6.07 -8.13 34.98
CA ASN A 45 -6.30 -6.71 35.28
C ASN A 45 -7.77 -6.29 35.19
N ASN A 46 -8.71 -7.24 35.06
CA ASN A 46 -10.15 -7.00 35.02
C ASN A 46 -10.57 -5.96 33.96
N LEU A 47 -10.12 -6.14 32.71
CA LEU A 47 -10.41 -5.28 31.56
C LEU A 47 -11.37 -5.99 30.56
N PRO A 48 -12.65 -6.20 30.93
CA PRO A 48 -13.59 -6.99 30.12
C PRO A 48 -13.90 -6.35 28.76
N ILE A 49 -14.04 -5.03 28.70
CA ILE A 49 -14.29 -4.32 27.44
C ILE A 49 -13.13 -4.57 26.47
N SER A 50 -11.89 -4.47 26.95
CA SER A 50 -10.71 -4.73 26.10
C SER A 50 -10.63 -6.17 25.61
N LEU A 51 -11.18 -7.14 26.35
CA LEU A 51 -11.22 -8.54 25.91
C LEU A 51 -12.16 -8.73 24.73
N ASP A 52 -13.32 -8.07 24.72
CA ASP A 52 -14.29 -8.13 23.61
C ASP A 52 -13.71 -7.53 22.31
N HIS A 53 -12.74 -6.63 22.44
CA HIS A 53 -12.03 -6.02 21.32
C HIS A 53 -10.73 -6.73 20.95
N LEU A 54 -10.33 -7.81 21.64
CA LEU A 54 -9.08 -8.51 21.35
C LEU A 54 -9.15 -9.21 19.99
N VAL A 55 -8.11 -9.06 19.18
CA VAL A 55 -7.99 -9.76 17.89
C VAL A 55 -8.09 -11.29 18.12
N PRO A 56 -8.85 -12.02 17.29
CA PRO A 56 -8.82 -13.47 17.32
C PRO A 56 -7.40 -13.99 17.09
N PHE A 57 -7.01 -15.02 17.83
CA PHE A 57 -5.70 -15.64 17.70
C PHE A 57 -5.79 -17.13 18.02
N GLU A 58 -4.86 -17.89 17.49
CA GLU A 58 -4.72 -19.32 17.73
C GLU A 58 -3.26 -19.65 18.06
N SER A 59 -3.05 -20.68 18.87
CA SER A 59 -1.71 -21.24 19.06
C SER A 59 -1.45 -22.29 17.99
N ILE A 60 -0.31 -22.16 17.31
CA ILE A 60 0.13 -23.13 16.32
C ILE A 60 0.48 -24.43 17.02
N LEU A 61 -0.06 -25.55 16.53
CA LEU A 61 0.21 -26.86 17.11
C LEU A 61 1.68 -27.27 16.88
N PRO A 62 2.32 -27.99 17.82
CA PRO A 62 3.75 -28.32 17.73
C PRO A 62 4.17 -29.13 16.49
N ASP A 63 3.23 -29.85 15.88
CA ASP A 63 3.42 -30.69 14.70
C ASP A 63 3.24 -29.94 13.37
N VAL A 64 2.71 -28.72 13.41
CA VAL A 64 2.56 -27.88 12.21
C VAL A 64 3.89 -27.24 11.85
N THR A 65 4.45 -27.63 10.70
CA THR A 65 5.68 -27.02 10.19
C THR A 65 5.42 -25.60 9.66
N GLN A 66 6.45 -24.75 9.67
CA GLN A 66 6.36 -23.40 9.08
C GLN A 66 5.94 -23.43 7.61
N LYS A 67 6.42 -24.43 6.84
CA LYS A 67 6.07 -24.62 5.43
C LYS A 67 4.59 -24.98 5.27
N GLN A 68 4.07 -25.87 6.11
CA GLN A 68 2.66 -26.24 6.14
C GLN A 68 1.79 -25.00 6.42
N LEU A 69 2.13 -24.24 7.47
CA LEU A 69 1.40 -23.03 7.84
C LEU A 69 1.36 -21.99 6.71
N LEU A 70 2.49 -21.80 6.02
CA LEU A 70 2.57 -20.90 4.87
C LEU A 70 1.68 -21.38 3.71
N GLN A 71 1.75 -22.67 3.35
CA GLN A 71 0.94 -23.26 2.29
C GLN A 71 -0.56 -23.18 2.60
N ASP A 72 -0.95 -23.56 3.81
CA ASP A 72 -2.33 -23.56 4.26
C ASP A 72 -2.90 -22.14 4.25
N THR A 73 -2.15 -21.15 4.76
CA THR A 73 -2.55 -19.74 4.75
C THR A 73 -2.66 -19.20 3.32
N TYR A 74 -1.71 -19.53 2.45
CA TYR A 74 -1.69 -19.03 1.07
C TYR A 74 -2.93 -19.48 0.30
N GLN A 75 -3.43 -20.69 0.56
CA GLN A 75 -4.61 -21.26 -0.10
C GLN A 75 -5.96 -20.77 0.45
N GLN A 76 -5.97 -19.97 1.53
CA GLN A 76 -7.22 -19.45 2.08
C GLN A 76 -7.88 -18.43 1.14
N THR A 77 -9.20 -18.54 1.02
CA THR A 77 -10.03 -17.71 0.11
C THR A 77 -10.65 -16.49 0.78
N HIS A 78 -10.49 -16.36 2.10
CA HIS A 78 -11.05 -15.31 2.93
C HIS A 78 -9.96 -14.71 3.81
N GLY A 79 -10.10 -13.43 4.12
CA GLY A 79 -9.13 -12.70 4.95
C GLY A 79 -7.86 -12.31 4.22
N GLU A 80 -7.14 -11.37 4.83
CA GLU A 80 -5.86 -10.85 4.35
C GLU A 80 -4.70 -11.81 4.64
N GLY A 81 -4.76 -12.52 5.77
CA GLY A 81 -3.73 -13.42 6.25
C GLY A 81 -3.53 -13.29 7.77
N TYR A 82 -2.33 -13.62 8.24
CA TYR A 82 -2.00 -13.67 9.67
C TYR A 82 -0.73 -12.90 10.01
N VAL A 83 -0.64 -12.46 11.27
CA VAL A 83 0.60 -12.03 11.90
C VAL A 83 1.01 -13.12 12.88
N ILE A 84 2.18 -13.70 12.67
CA ILE A 84 2.71 -14.80 13.48
C ILE A 84 3.79 -14.25 14.38
N GLU A 85 3.66 -14.54 15.68
CA GLU A 85 4.75 -14.33 16.63
C GLU A 85 5.66 -15.55 16.67
N ILE A 86 6.93 -15.36 16.34
CA ILE A 86 7.97 -16.38 16.49
C ILE A 86 8.72 -16.11 17.79
N ILE A 87 8.61 -17.05 18.73
CA ILE A 87 9.28 -17.00 20.04
C ILE A 87 10.59 -17.79 19.95
N GLN A 88 11.70 -17.12 20.21
CA GLN A 88 13.03 -17.71 20.24
C GLN A 88 13.28 -18.44 21.58
N PRO A 89 14.23 -19.40 21.63
CA PRO A 89 14.56 -20.12 22.87
C PRO A 89 14.92 -19.20 24.05
N ASP A 90 15.50 -18.03 23.76
CA ASP A 90 15.87 -16.99 24.74
C ASP A 90 14.73 -16.04 25.12
N GLN A 91 13.48 -16.38 24.76
CA GLN A 91 12.24 -15.63 25.03
C GLN A 91 12.10 -14.30 24.27
N ARG A 92 13.03 -13.94 23.39
CA ARG A 92 12.81 -12.85 22.44
C ARG A 92 11.79 -13.29 21.40
N SER A 93 11.06 -12.34 20.83
CA SER A 93 10.14 -12.63 19.73
C SER A 93 10.22 -11.60 18.62
N TYR A 94 9.88 -12.04 17.41
CA TYR A 94 9.68 -11.17 16.26
C TYR A 94 8.42 -11.59 15.52
N LEU A 95 7.88 -10.67 14.72
CA LEU A 95 6.64 -10.89 13.99
C LEU A 95 6.93 -11.14 12.51
N VAL A 96 6.19 -12.08 11.93
CA VAL A 96 6.18 -12.35 10.49
C VAL A 96 4.74 -12.25 9.99
N LYS A 97 4.53 -11.61 8.85
CA LYS A 97 3.22 -11.57 8.19
C LYS A 97 3.18 -12.65 7.12
N ILE A 98 2.08 -13.40 7.05
CA ILE A 98 1.77 -14.29 5.92
C ILE A 98 0.45 -13.83 5.33
N LYS A 99 0.41 -13.63 4.01
CA LYS A 99 -0.78 -13.16 3.29
C LYS A 99 -1.39 -14.29 2.47
N THR A 100 -2.69 -14.19 2.21
CA THR A 100 -3.39 -15.14 1.32
C THR A 100 -3.05 -14.86 -0.14
N GLN A 101 -3.16 -15.87 -1.01
CA GLN A 101 -3.00 -15.67 -2.46
C GLN A 101 -4.00 -14.63 -2.99
N LYS A 102 -5.23 -14.64 -2.47
CA LYS A 102 -6.28 -13.69 -2.87
C LYS A 102 -5.88 -12.24 -2.61
N TYR A 103 -5.24 -11.95 -1.48
CA TYR A 103 -4.73 -10.61 -1.19
C TYR A 103 -3.79 -10.14 -2.29
N PHE A 104 -2.86 -11.01 -2.68
CA PHE A 104 -1.93 -10.73 -3.77
C PHE A 104 -2.58 -10.64 -5.15
N MET A 105 -3.64 -11.40 -5.46
CA MET A 105 -4.32 -11.29 -6.76
C MET A 105 -5.20 -10.04 -6.90
N VAL A 106 -5.58 -9.42 -5.79
CA VAL A 106 -6.39 -8.19 -5.76
C VAL A 106 -5.50 -6.94 -5.73
N TYR A 107 -4.32 -7.01 -5.11
CA TYR A 107 -3.36 -5.89 -5.04
C TYR A 107 -2.17 -5.99 -5.99
N GLY A 108 -1.79 -7.20 -6.38
CA GLY A 108 -1.02 -7.44 -7.59
C GLY A 108 -2.01 -7.43 -8.74
N ASP A 109 -1.85 -6.48 -9.66
CA ASP A 109 -2.67 -6.35 -10.87
C ASP A 109 -2.97 -7.73 -11.45
N GLY A 110 -4.25 -8.15 -11.38
CA GLY A 110 -4.77 -9.43 -11.88
C GLY A 110 -4.70 -9.59 -13.41
N GLY A 111 -3.58 -9.23 -14.01
CA GLY A 111 -3.33 -9.26 -15.44
C GLY A 111 -2.36 -8.19 -15.94
N SER A 112 -1.16 -8.02 -15.34
CA SER A 112 0.10 -7.83 -16.09
C SER A 112 1.30 -7.63 -15.16
N GLU A 113 1.65 -8.66 -14.38
CA GLU A 113 2.82 -8.64 -13.47
C GLU A 113 4.15 -8.32 -14.19
N ASN A 114 4.16 -8.42 -15.53
CA ASN A 114 5.31 -8.13 -16.37
C ASN A 114 5.33 -6.73 -17.03
N SER A 115 4.29 -5.90 -16.89
CA SER A 115 4.30 -4.58 -17.51
C SER A 115 5.00 -3.55 -16.61
N PRO A 116 5.88 -2.69 -17.15
CA PRO A 116 6.44 -1.56 -16.41
C PRO A 116 5.34 -0.65 -15.82
N ARG A 117 4.15 -0.63 -16.42
CA ARG A 117 3.04 0.18 -15.94
C ARG A 117 2.47 -0.35 -14.62
N SER A 118 2.19 -1.64 -14.55
CA SER A 118 1.69 -2.29 -13.33
C SER A 118 2.67 -2.19 -12.17
N LEU A 119 3.95 -2.43 -12.43
CA LEU A 119 4.99 -2.27 -11.40
C LEU A 119 5.11 -0.81 -10.92
N PHE A 120 4.97 0.17 -11.82
CA PHE A 120 4.92 1.58 -11.44
C PHE A 120 3.74 1.88 -10.52
N GLU A 121 2.54 1.39 -10.84
CA GLU A 121 1.34 1.59 -10.03
C GLU A 121 1.47 0.94 -8.65
N ALA A 122 1.99 -0.28 -8.57
CA ALA A 122 2.29 -0.96 -7.31
C ALA A 122 3.25 -0.14 -6.44
N ILE A 123 4.32 0.43 -7.02
CA ILE A 123 5.29 1.27 -6.30
C ILE A 123 4.65 2.57 -5.79
N ILE A 124 3.85 3.27 -6.62
CA ILE A 124 3.18 4.51 -6.22
C ILE A 124 2.14 4.27 -5.13
N ASN A 125 1.45 3.12 -5.18
CA ASN A 125 0.47 2.75 -4.16
C ASN A 125 1.13 2.28 -2.86
N GLY A 126 2.37 1.80 -2.91
CA GLY A 126 3.12 1.31 -1.76
C GLY A 126 2.98 -0.20 -1.53
N ASN A 127 2.62 -0.96 -2.57
CA ASN A 127 2.35 -2.40 -2.53
C ASN A 127 3.46 -3.22 -3.21
N ALA A 128 4.61 -2.60 -3.53
CA ALA A 128 5.69 -3.27 -4.25
C ALA A 128 6.38 -4.36 -3.40
N ASP A 129 6.37 -4.22 -2.08
CA ASP A 129 6.86 -5.21 -1.13
C ASP A 129 5.96 -6.44 -1.07
N ASP A 130 4.64 -6.23 -1.04
CA ASP A 130 3.64 -7.29 -1.17
C ASP A 130 3.79 -8.00 -2.53
N LEU A 131 3.99 -7.25 -3.62
CA LEU A 131 4.27 -7.84 -4.94
C LEU A 131 5.56 -8.67 -4.93
N ALA A 132 6.64 -8.18 -4.32
CA ALA A 132 7.91 -8.89 -4.24
C ALA A 132 7.78 -10.23 -3.46
N ALA A 133 6.92 -10.28 -2.44
CA ALA A 133 6.69 -11.49 -1.65
C ALA A 133 6.12 -12.68 -2.46
N LEU A 134 5.56 -12.43 -3.66
CA LEU A 134 5.11 -13.48 -4.58
C LEU A 134 6.24 -14.18 -5.33
N PHE A 135 7.38 -13.51 -5.49
CA PHE A 135 8.48 -13.92 -6.36
C PHE A 135 9.71 -14.36 -5.58
N ASN A 136 9.52 -14.93 -4.38
CA ASN A 136 10.64 -15.31 -3.49
C ASN A 136 11.69 -16.22 -4.14
N ASP A 137 11.26 -17.05 -5.10
CA ASP A 137 12.14 -17.97 -5.85
C ASP A 137 12.62 -17.40 -7.21
N ASP A 138 12.13 -16.23 -7.62
CA ASP A 138 12.47 -15.56 -8.89
C ASP A 138 13.31 -14.30 -8.63
N THR A 139 14.62 -14.52 -8.56
CA THR A 139 15.62 -13.48 -8.27
C THR A 139 15.69 -12.39 -9.34
N GLU A 140 15.36 -12.70 -10.59
CA GLU A 140 15.40 -11.72 -11.68
C GLU A 140 14.20 -10.75 -11.57
N THR A 141 13.02 -11.28 -11.27
CA THR A 141 11.83 -10.44 -11.02
C THR A 141 12.02 -9.56 -9.79
N LEU A 142 12.57 -10.10 -8.69
CA LEU A 142 12.89 -9.31 -7.48
C LEU A 142 13.87 -8.16 -7.78
N LYS A 143 14.90 -8.41 -8.58
CA LYS A 143 15.87 -7.39 -8.98
C LYS A 143 15.22 -6.29 -9.81
N ARG A 144 14.34 -6.66 -10.76
CA ARG A 144 13.59 -5.70 -11.56
C ARG A 144 12.67 -4.81 -10.72
N ILE A 145 12.02 -5.39 -9.71
CA ILE A 145 11.20 -4.63 -8.74
C ILE A 145 12.06 -3.60 -8.00
N ASP A 146 13.19 -4.02 -7.44
CA ASP A 146 14.13 -3.16 -6.70
C ASP A 146 14.70 -2.01 -7.57
N GLU A 147 15.13 -2.32 -8.80
CA GLU A 147 15.64 -1.32 -9.74
C GLU A 147 14.57 -0.28 -10.10
N MET A 148 13.33 -0.73 -10.32
CA MET A 148 12.22 0.14 -10.66
C MET A 148 11.81 1.03 -9.47
N GLU A 149 11.81 0.47 -8.26
CA GLU A 149 11.54 1.20 -7.03
C GLU A 149 12.56 2.31 -6.78
N LYS A 150 13.86 1.99 -6.89
CA LYS A 150 14.97 2.94 -6.79
C LYS A 150 14.87 4.07 -7.82
N LYS A 151 14.30 3.80 -8.99
CA LYS A 151 14.08 4.79 -10.04
C LYS A 151 12.86 5.69 -9.77
N ILE A 152 11.76 5.13 -9.27
CA ILE A 152 10.47 5.84 -9.17
C ILE A 152 10.35 6.62 -7.86
N LYS A 153 10.67 6.01 -6.71
CA LYS A 153 10.45 6.63 -5.39
C LYS A 153 11.12 8.01 -5.27
N PRO A 154 12.40 8.21 -5.67
CA PRO A 154 13.03 9.52 -5.59
C PRO A 154 12.33 10.58 -6.46
N LYS A 155 11.88 10.21 -7.66
CA LYS A 155 11.14 11.12 -8.55
C LYS A 155 9.78 11.51 -7.96
N TYR A 156 9.09 10.56 -7.36
CA TYR A 156 7.79 10.78 -6.74
C TYR A 156 7.91 11.72 -5.53
N TYR A 157 8.88 11.49 -4.65
CA TYR A 157 9.11 12.38 -3.52
C TYR A 157 9.60 13.76 -3.95
N ARG A 158 10.46 13.83 -4.99
CA ARG A 158 10.89 15.11 -5.55
C ARG A 158 9.73 15.91 -6.13
N MET A 159 8.78 15.25 -6.80
CA MET A 159 7.56 15.89 -7.29
C MET A 159 6.77 16.53 -6.15
N ILE A 160 6.49 15.79 -5.07
CA ILE A 160 5.76 16.30 -3.89
C ILE A 160 6.51 17.49 -3.29
N GLU A 161 7.82 17.34 -3.08
CA GLU A 161 8.67 18.37 -2.51
C GLU A 161 8.62 19.66 -3.34
N LEU A 162 8.74 19.57 -4.67
CA LEU A 162 8.66 20.71 -5.57
C LEU A 162 7.32 21.45 -5.47
N VAL A 163 6.21 20.71 -5.44
CA VAL A 163 4.87 21.28 -5.32
C VAL A 163 4.69 22.01 -3.99
N GLU A 164 5.06 21.36 -2.88
CA GLU A 164 4.92 21.93 -1.55
C GLU A 164 5.83 23.14 -1.36
N GLN A 165 7.09 23.08 -1.78
CA GLN A 165 8.03 24.21 -1.71
C GLN A 165 7.53 25.40 -2.52
N PHE A 166 7.03 25.16 -3.74
CA PHE A 166 6.48 26.22 -4.57
C PHE A 166 5.24 26.85 -3.92
N TYR A 167 4.33 26.03 -3.39
CA TYR A 167 3.16 26.52 -2.68
C TYR A 167 3.54 27.35 -1.46
N GLN A 168 4.38 26.83 -0.55
CA GLN A 168 4.78 27.56 0.66
C GLN A 168 5.45 28.90 0.36
N LYS A 169 6.28 28.95 -0.69
CA LYS A 169 6.95 30.18 -1.12
C LYS A 169 5.98 31.21 -1.68
N ASN A 170 4.90 30.80 -2.35
CA ASN A 170 4.02 31.69 -3.13
C ASN A 170 2.59 31.81 -2.59
N LYS A 171 2.20 31.09 -1.53
CA LYS A 171 0.82 31.04 -1.00
C LYS A 171 0.25 32.41 -0.59
N HIS A 172 1.12 33.37 -0.30
CA HIS A 172 0.76 34.74 0.09
C HIS A 172 0.36 35.63 -1.10
N LEU A 173 0.64 35.20 -2.34
CA LEU A 173 0.27 35.94 -3.55
C LEU A 173 -1.24 35.91 -3.76
N SER A 174 -1.77 36.89 -4.51
CA SER A 174 -3.15 36.83 -4.99
C SER A 174 -3.35 35.62 -5.92
N LYS A 175 -4.58 35.09 -6.04
CA LYS A 175 -4.87 33.92 -6.91
C LYS A 175 -4.36 34.12 -8.33
N ARG A 176 -4.53 35.34 -8.87
CA ARG A 176 -4.07 35.69 -10.21
C ARG A 176 -2.55 35.66 -10.33
N ASP A 177 -1.85 36.23 -9.35
CA ASP A 177 -0.39 36.31 -9.37
C ASP A 177 0.26 34.96 -9.07
N PHE A 178 -0.38 34.13 -8.23
CA PHE A 178 0.00 32.73 -7.99
C PHE A 178 -0.10 31.89 -9.27
N VAL A 179 -1.22 31.95 -9.99
CA VAL A 179 -1.35 31.22 -11.27
C VAL A 179 -0.36 31.74 -12.32
N ARG A 180 -0.08 33.05 -12.33
CA ARG A 180 0.93 33.64 -13.20
C ARG A 180 2.33 33.12 -12.87
N SER A 181 2.71 33.04 -11.58
CA SER A 181 4.04 32.56 -11.17
C SER A 181 4.27 31.09 -11.58
N ILE A 182 3.23 30.25 -11.51
CA ILE A 182 3.28 28.87 -12.02
C ILE A 182 3.54 28.86 -13.53
N LYS A 183 2.74 29.62 -14.30
CA LYS A 183 2.87 29.66 -15.77
C LYS A 183 4.21 30.22 -16.25
N MET A 184 4.85 31.09 -15.46
CA MET A 184 6.18 31.63 -15.76
C MET A 184 7.33 30.68 -15.39
N THR A 185 7.06 29.62 -14.63
CA THR A 185 8.06 28.64 -14.21
C THR A 185 7.84 27.33 -14.97
N GLU A 186 8.64 27.08 -16.02
CA GLU A 186 8.41 25.97 -16.98
C GLU A 186 8.18 24.61 -16.28
N ASP A 187 9.07 24.25 -15.36
CA ASP A 187 9.02 22.98 -14.62
C ASP A 187 7.80 22.84 -13.69
N MET A 188 7.11 23.94 -13.39
CA MET A 188 5.95 23.94 -12.50
C MET A 188 4.62 23.87 -13.26
N LYS A 189 4.63 24.10 -14.58
CA LYS A 189 3.40 24.13 -15.38
C LYS A 189 2.63 22.82 -15.30
N ILE A 190 3.35 21.69 -15.31
CA ILE A 190 2.73 20.36 -15.21
C ILE A 190 1.98 20.17 -13.88
N TYR A 191 2.46 20.80 -12.81
CA TYR A 191 1.85 20.72 -11.48
C TYR A 191 0.74 21.75 -11.22
N LEU A 192 0.33 22.52 -12.23
CA LEU A 192 -0.74 23.51 -12.09
C LEU A 192 -1.98 22.96 -11.36
N PRO A 193 -2.52 21.76 -11.67
CA PRO A 193 -3.70 21.24 -10.98
C PRO A 193 -3.50 21.02 -9.47
N LEU A 194 -2.31 20.51 -9.08
CA LEU A 194 -1.96 20.26 -7.68
C LEU A 194 -1.78 21.57 -6.92
N LEU A 195 -1.09 22.53 -7.51
CA LEU A 195 -0.84 23.84 -6.90
C LEU A 195 -2.12 24.65 -6.74
N THR A 196 -3.05 24.58 -7.71
CA THR A 196 -4.36 25.24 -7.58
C THR A 196 -5.22 24.61 -6.49
N THR A 197 -5.16 23.28 -6.31
CA THR A 197 -5.91 22.57 -5.27
C THR A 197 -5.44 22.99 -3.88
N LEU A 198 -4.11 23.04 -3.66
CA LEU A 198 -3.54 23.55 -2.41
C LEU A 198 -3.92 24.99 -2.13
N TYR A 199 -3.90 25.85 -3.17
CA TYR A 199 -4.27 27.26 -3.03
C TYR A 199 -5.74 27.45 -2.63
N GLU A 200 -6.62 26.50 -3.00
CA GLU A 200 -8.02 26.47 -2.55
C GLU A 200 -8.21 25.88 -1.15
N GLY A 201 -7.11 25.50 -0.46
CA GLY A 201 -7.15 24.90 0.87
C GLY A 201 -7.59 23.45 0.87
N LYS A 202 -7.51 22.75 -0.27
CA LYS A 202 -7.84 21.33 -0.41
C LYS A 202 -6.59 20.47 -0.38
N GLU A 203 -6.75 19.22 0.03
CA GLU A 203 -5.67 18.23 -0.01
C GLU A 203 -5.48 17.66 -1.42
N ASN A 204 -4.23 17.36 -1.76
CA ASN A 204 -3.85 16.77 -3.03
C ASN A 204 -3.86 15.24 -2.96
N ASP A 205 -4.39 14.61 -4.00
CA ASP A 205 -4.10 13.21 -4.30
C ASP A 205 -2.88 13.11 -5.23
N TYR A 206 -1.68 13.12 -4.63
CA TYR A 206 -0.42 13.02 -5.35
C TYR A 206 -0.26 11.69 -6.09
N LYS A 207 -0.85 10.60 -5.57
CA LYS A 207 -0.77 9.27 -6.18
C LYS A 207 -1.55 9.27 -7.50
N VAL A 208 -2.80 9.74 -7.50
CA VAL A 208 -3.62 9.83 -8.71
C VAL A 208 -2.97 10.70 -9.77
N PHE A 209 -2.41 11.84 -9.36
CA PHE A 209 -1.68 12.70 -10.29
C PHE A 209 -0.45 11.99 -10.91
N ALA A 210 0.38 11.34 -10.09
CA ALA A 210 1.54 10.59 -10.57
C ALA A 210 1.14 9.46 -11.53
N MET A 211 0.04 8.75 -11.25
CA MET A 211 -0.52 7.72 -12.12
C MET A 211 -0.94 8.26 -13.48
N LYS A 212 -1.61 9.41 -13.52
CA LYS A 212 -2.02 10.07 -14.77
C LYS A 212 -0.84 10.57 -15.59
N HIS A 213 0.25 10.98 -14.94
CA HIS A 213 1.44 11.56 -15.57
C HIS A 213 2.66 10.63 -15.57
N ALA A 214 2.45 9.31 -15.51
CA ALA A 214 3.56 8.34 -15.44
C ALA A 214 4.50 8.44 -16.66
N LYS A 215 3.97 8.72 -17.84
CA LYS A 215 4.78 8.90 -19.05
C LYS A 215 5.64 10.17 -18.96
N ASP A 216 5.00 11.30 -18.64
CA ASP A 216 5.63 12.62 -18.69
C ASP A 216 6.67 12.81 -17.57
N LEU A 217 6.39 12.30 -16.37
CA LEU A 217 7.24 12.51 -15.18
C LEU A 217 8.20 11.35 -14.93
N PHE A 218 7.79 10.12 -15.26
CA PHE A 218 8.51 8.91 -14.88
C PHE A 218 9.05 8.12 -16.07
N GLY A 219 8.64 8.46 -17.30
CA GLY A 219 9.04 7.75 -18.51
C GLY A 219 8.39 6.36 -18.64
N ILE A 220 7.25 6.14 -17.97
CA ILE A 220 6.52 4.87 -17.99
C ILE A 220 5.33 5.00 -18.97
N GLY A 221 5.50 4.48 -20.17
CA GLY A 221 4.42 4.38 -21.18
C GLY A 221 3.69 3.05 -21.08
N GLY A 222 2.37 3.05 -21.28
CA GLY A 222 1.61 1.82 -21.48
C GLY A 222 1.84 1.29 -22.90
N GLU A 223 2.07 -0.02 -23.04
CA GLU A 223 1.89 -0.68 -24.32
C GLU A 223 0.40 -0.64 -24.71
N GLY A 224 0.14 -0.44 -26.01
CA GLY A 224 -1.07 0.14 -26.55
C GLY A 224 -2.39 -0.56 -26.22
N ASN A 225 -3.43 0.26 -25.97
CA ASN A 225 -4.77 -0.06 -26.43
C ASN A 225 -4.83 0.25 -27.94
N GLN A 226 -4.25 -0.61 -28.77
CA GLN A 226 -4.51 -0.57 -30.21
C GLN A 226 -5.93 -1.09 -30.42
N ARG A 227 -6.90 -0.17 -30.51
CA ARG A 227 -8.15 -0.47 -31.23
C ARG A 227 -7.76 -0.76 -32.68
N THR A 228 -7.66 -2.04 -33.02
CA THR A 228 -7.70 -2.52 -34.39
C THR A 228 -9.01 -2.02 -35.00
N THR A 229 -8.92 -0.91 -35.72
CA THR A 229 -9.95 -0.50 -36.65
C THR A 229 -9.72 -1.34 -37.89
N THR A 230 -10.23 -2.58 -37.90
CA THR A 230 -10.41 -3.31 -39.15
C THR A 230 -11.49 -2.59 -39.94
N VAL A 231 -11.05 -1.75 -40.87
CA VAL A 231 -11.87 -1.25 -41.96
C VAL A 231 -12.26 -2.48 -42.79
N ASN A 232 -13.48 -2.98 -42.62
CA ASN A 232 -14.12 -3.87 -43.59
C ASN A 232 -14.47 -3.04 -44.83
N GLN A 233 -13.50 -2.89 -45.74
CA GLN A 233 -13.81 -2.70 -47.16
C GLN A 233 -14.06 -4.08 -47.74
N ASP A 234 -15.33 -4.48 -47.72
CA ASP A 234 -15.92 -5.37 -48.73
C ASP A 234 -17.43 -5.46 -48.45
N LYS A 235 -18.18 -4.61 -49.16
CA LYS A 235 -19.54 -4.80 -49.68
C LYS A 235 -20.09 -3.46 -50.17
N LEU A 236 -19.81 -3.17 -51.43
CA LEU A 236 -20.74 -2.46 -52.30
C LEU A 236 -20.56 -3.05 -53.71
N GLU A 237 -21.62 -3.73 -54.12
CA GLU A 237 -22.09 -4.00 -55.50
C GLU A 237 -21.19 -4.79 -56.45
#